data_AF-W4H688-F1
#
_entry.id   AF-W4H688-F1
#
_cell.length_a   1.000
_cell.length_b   1.000
_cell.length_c   1.000
_cell.angle_alpha   90.00
_cell.angle_beta   90.00
_cell.angle_gamma   90.00
#
_symmetry.space_group_name_H-M   'P 1'
#
loop_
_entity.id
_entity.type
_entity.pdbx_description
1 polymer ?
#
loop_
_entity_poly.entity_id
_entity_poly.type
_entity_poly.pdbx_seq_one_letter_code
_entity_poly.pdbx_strand_id
1 'polypeptide(L)' 'MSTPPKRRNFTEEEDTMLLRQVSADMPFLARRGLIMDKWAAIAETLAANEDFGRPDFDAKRRRGEGGPAR' A
#
# COMPACT_ATOMS: atom_id res chain seq x y z
N MET A 1 3.38 -7.02 26.16
CA MET A 1 4.26 -7.27 25.00
C MET A 1 3.47 -6.87 23.76
N SER A 2 3.82 -5.77 23.10
CA SER A 2 3.15 -5.36 21.86
C SER A 2 3.61 -6.28 20.74
N THR A 3 2.69 -6.96 20.07
CA THR A 3 3.02 -7.78 18.90
C THR A 3 3.55 -6.86 17.80
N PRO A 4 4.64 -7.23 17.10
CA PRO A 4 5.14 -6.44 15.98
C PRO A 4 4.02 -6.27 14.96
N PRO A 5 3.77 -5.05 14.45
CA PRO A 5 2.76 -4.84 13.43
C PRO A 5 3.05 -5.78 12.26
N LYS A 6 2.08 -6.63 11.92
CA LYS A 6 2.20 -7.57 10.82
C LYS A 6 2.49 -6.76 9.56
N ARG A 7 3.65 -7.01 8.94
CA ARG A 7 4.05 -6.32 7.71
C ARG A 7 2.93 -6.53 6.69
N ARG A 8 2.32 -5.43 6.26
CA ARG A 8 1.35 -5.43 5.17
C ARG A 8 2.12 -5.71 3.87
N ASN A 9 1.54 -6.57 3.03
CA ASN A 9 1.98 -6.71 1.65
C ASN A 9 1.20 -5.68 0.82
N PHE A 10 1.91 -4.95 -0.04
CA PHE A 10 1.29 -4.06 -1.02
C PHE A 10 0.73 -4.89 -2.19
N THR A 11 -0.37 -4.44 -2.78
CA THR A 11 -0.90 -5.01 -4.02
C THR A 11 -0.15 -4.46 -5.23
N GLU A 12 -0.28 -5.13 -6.38
CA GLU A 12 0.29 -4.63 -7.64
C GLU A 12 -0.24 -3.23 -8.02
N GLU A 13 -1.50 -2.96 -7.68
CA GLU A 13 -2.13 -1.66 -7.89
C GLU A 13 -1.51 -0.59 -6.98
N GLU A 14 -1.31 -0.90 -5.69
CA GLU A 14 -0.63 0.00 -4.75
C GLU A 14 0.82 0.27 -5.18
N ASP A 15 1.55 -0.75 -5.63
CA ASP A 15 2.90 -0.60 -6.17
C ASP A 15 2.89 0.28 -7.43
N THR A 16 1.90 0.11 -8.31
CA THR A 16 1.74 0.94 -9.51
C THR A 16 1.45 2.40 -9.14
N MET A 17 0.60 2.66 -8.15
CA MET A 17 0.32 4.01 -7.64
C MET A 17 1.58 4.64 -7.06
N LEU A 18 2.35 3.89 -6.26
CA LEU A 18 3.64 4.34 -5.73
C LEU A 18 4.61 4.70 -6.85
N LEU A 19 4.78 3.83 -7.86
CA LEU A 19 5.68 4.07 -8.98
C LEU A 19 5.25 5.29 -9.81
N ARG A 20 3.95 5.48 -10.03
CA ARG A 20 3.41 6.67 -10.70
C ARG A 20 3.75 7.95 -9.95
N GLN A 21 3.50 7.98 -8.63
CA GLN A 21 3.77 9.15 -7.81
C GLN A 21 5.27 9.46 -7.72
N VAL A 22 6.11 8.44 -7.53
CA VAL A 22 7.57 8.57 -7.54
C VAL A 22 8.09 9.08 -8.89
N SER A 23 7.51 8.62 -10.00
CA SER A 23 7.89 9.09 -11.34
C SER A 23 7.48 10.55 -11.58
N ALA A 24 6.34 10.98 -11.03
CA ALA A 24 5.86 12.35 -11.14
C ALA A 24 6.71 13.32 -10.29
N ASP A 25 7.00 12.95 -9.04
CA ASP A 25 7.65 13.84 -8.07
C ASP A 25 9.18 13.75 -8.08
N MET A 26 9.73 12.69 -8.69
CA MET A 26 11.17 12.39 -8.79
C MET A 26 11.93 12.70 -7.48
N PRO A 27 11.56 12.05 -6.35
CA PRO A 27 12.10 12.37 -5.02
C PRO A 27 13.62 12.20 -4.93
N PHE A 28 14.21 11.39 -5.82
CA PHE A 28 15.64 11.15 -5.94
C PHE A 28 16.43 12.31 -6.57
N LEU A 29 15.76 13.26 -7.23
CA LEU A 29 16.37 14.50 -7.74
C LEU A 29 16.33 15.64 -6.71
N ALA A 30 15.77 15.39 -5.52
CA ALA A 30 15.73 16.38 -4.46
C ALA A 30 17.14 16.80 -4.03
N ARG A 31 17.27 18.06 -3.59
CA ARG A 31 18.54 18.57 -3.05
C ARG A 31 19.01 17.69 -1.90
N ARG A 32 20.34 17.56 -1.74
CA ARG A 32 20.97 16.84 -0.62
C ARG A 32 20.33 17.26 0.71
N GLY A 33 19.89 16.27 1.48
CA GLY A 33 19.19 16.46 2.76
C GLY A 33 17.67 16.49 2.69
N LEU A 34 17.06 16.64 1.50
CA LEU A 34 15.60 16.76 1.33
C LEU A 34 14.94 15.51 0.73
N ILE A 35 15.72 14.46 0.42
CA ILE A 35 15.20 13.24 -0.21
C ILE A 35 14.14 12.60 0.69
N MET A 36 14.38 12.50 2.00
CA MET A 36 13.43 11.91 2.94
C MET A 36 12.15 12.74 3.07
N ASP A 37 12.24 14.07 3.02
CA ASP A 37 11.07 14.95 3.05
C ASP A 37 10.19 14.75 1.81
N LYS A 38 10.81 14.53 0.64
CA LYS A 38 10.08 14.21 -0.58
C LYS A 38 9.41 12.84 -0.52
N TRP A 39 10.08 11.84 0.06
CA TRP A 39 9.46 10.54 0.31
C TRP A 39 8.29 10.61 1.31
N ALA A 40 8.41 11.45 2.35
CA ALA A 40 7.32 11.69 3.30
C ALA A 40 6.12 12.34 2.60
N ALA A 41 6.34 13.33 1.75
CA ALA A 41 5.27 13.96 0.97
C ALA A 41 4.57 12.99 0.01
N ILE A 42 5.32 12.08 -0.63
CA ILE A 42 4.75 11.02 -1.46
C ILE A 42 3.90 10.07 -0.61
N ALA A 43 4.38 9.68 0.58
CA ALA A 43 3.64 8.82 1.49
C ALA A 43 2.34 9.48 1.98
N GLU A 44 2.36 10.77 2.31
CA GLU A 44 1.16 11.55 2.66
C GLU A 44 0.17 11.61 1.50
N THR A 45 0.67 11.85 0.28
CA THR A 45 -0.17 11.90 -0.93
C THR A 45 -0.86 10.56 -1.19
N LEU A 46 -0.11 9.46 -1.09
CA LEU A 46 -0.67 8.11 -1.25
C LEU A 46 -1.63 7.78 -0.10
N ALA A 47 -1.31 8.10 1.14
CA ALA A 47 -2.19 7.84 2.28
C ALA A 47 -3.51 8.64 2.24
N ALA A 48 -3.52 9.78 1.55
CA ALA A 48 -4.74 10.56 1.32
C ALA A 48 -5.62 10.00 0.19
N ASN A 49 -5.11 9.05 -0.61
CA ASN A 49 -5.86 8.42 -1.68
C ASN A 49 -6.68 7.24 -1.13
N GLU A 50 -8.00 7.28 -1.29
CA GLU A 50 -8.93 6.27 -0.75
C GLU A 50 -8.70 4.86 -1.31
N ASP A 51 -8.08 4.73 -2.48
CA ASP A 51 -7.76 3.46 -3.13
C ASP A 51 -6.44 2.87 -2.62
N PHE A 52 -5.55 3.72 -2.11
CA PHE A 52 -4.26 3.29 -1.57
C PHE A 52 -4.38 2.97 -0.09
N GLY A 53 -3.93 1.80 0.34
CA GLY A 53 -4.04 1.46 1.74
C GLY A 53 -5.42 0.91 2.12
N ARG A 54 -6.40 0.87 1.20
CA ARG A 54 -7.65 0.14 1.43
C ARG A 54 -7.31 -1.35 1.46
N PRO A 55 -7.55 -2.07 2.56
CA PRO A 55 -7.60 -3.51 2.49
C PRO A 55 -8.87 -3.77 1.68
N ASP A 56 -8.73 -3.90 0.36
CA ASP A 56 -9.81 -4.43 -0.44
C ASP A 56 -10.32 -5.66 0.29
N PHE A 57 -11.61 -5.58 0.60
CA PHE A 57 -12.41 -6.62 1.21
C PHE A 57 -11.83 -7.97 0.82
N ASP A 58 -11.53 -8.80 1.82
CA ASP A 58 -11.07 -10.18 1.67
C ASP A 58 -12.07 -10.98 0.79
N ALA A 59 -12.05 -10.76 -0.52
CA ALA A 59 -12.89 -11.39 -1.52
C ALA A 59 -12.50 -12.88 -1.69
N LYS A 60 -11.43 -13.29 -1.00
CA LYS A 60 -11.09 -14.69 -0.78
C LYS A 60 -11.60 -15.24 0.55
N ARG A 61 -12.64 -14.65 1.15
CA ARG A 61 -13.60 -15.45 1.92
C ARG A 61 -14.67 -16.06 1.00
N ARG A 62 -14.25 -16.92 0.05
CA ARG A 62 -15.17 -18.00 -0.38
C ARG A 62 -15.31 -18.95 0.80
N ARG A 63 -16.31 -18.65 1.63
CA ARG A 63 -17.04 -19.66 2.40
C ARG A 63 -17.68 -20.60 1.38
N GLY A 64 -16.91 -21.57 0.91
CA GLY A 64 -17.42 -22.78 0.29
C GLY A 64 -17.59 -23.84 1.36
N GLU A 65 -18.42 -23.54 2.37
CA GLU A 65 -19.15 -24.59 3.06
C GLU A 65 -20.27 -25.03 2.11
N GLY A 66 -20.21 -26.29 1.68
CA GLY A 66 -21.19 -26.96 0.82
C GLY A 66 -20.56 -28.24 0.29
N GLY A 67 -20.87 -29.43 0.79
CA GLY A 67 -21.90 -29.84 1.74
C GLY A 67 -21.66 -31.29 2.20
N PRO A 68 -22.60 -31.88 2.95
CA PRO A 68 -22.42 -33.15 3.65
C PRO A 68 -22.67 -34.39 2.76
N ALA A 69 -22.18 -35.53 3.29
CA ALA A 69 -22.56 -36.92 3.00
C ALA A 69 -22.07 -37.57 1.69
N ARG A 70 -21.10 -38.49 1.82
CA ARG A 70 -21.38 -39.94 1.89
C ARG A 70 -20.20 -40.70 2.48
#